data_AF-A0A769TSP3-F1
#
_entry.id   AF-A0A769TSP3-F1
#
_cell.length_a   1.000
_cell.length_b   1.000
_cell.length_c   1.000
_cell.angle_alpha   90.00
_cell.angle_beta   90.00
_cell.angle_gamma   90.00
#
_symmetry.space_group_name_H-M   'P 1'
#
loop_
_entity.id
_entity.type
_entity.pdbx_description
1 polymer ?
#
loop_
_entity_poly.entity_id
_entity_poly.type
_entity_poly.pdbx_seq_one_letter_code
_entity_poly.pdbx_strand_id
1 'polypeptide(L)'
;GGCIRRRKAALKSLERGLERGHASARVFRFIRDMLDDLDLSRIIGEMSDAVLYGYQPCEIMWGRSVRSWAVTDIVGKPPEWFQFDTDNCLR
;
A
#
# COMPACT_ATOMS: atom_id res chain seq x y z
N GLY A 1 -18.57 -13.03 -6.13
CA GLY A 1 -17.45 -12.48 -6.93
C GLY A 1 -17.70 -11.10 -7.52
N GLY A 2 -18.82 -10.86 -8.23
CA GLY A 2 -19.03 -9.63 -9.00
C GLY A 2 -18.99 -8.31 -8.20
N CYS A 3 -19.67 -8.24 -7.04
CA CYS A 3 -19.69 -7.03 -6.22
C CYS A 3 -18.31 -6.63 -5.69
N ILE A 4 -17.50 -7.62 -5.28
CA ILE A 4 -16.12 -7.40 -4.80
C ILE A 4 -15.28 -6.77 -5.92
N ARG A 5 -15.30 -7.36 -7.13
CA ARG A 5 -14.54 -6.83 -8.27
C ARG A 5 -14.94 -5.40 -8.62
N ARG A 6 -16.24 -5.08 -8.62
CA ARG A 6 -16.73 -3.71 -8.88
C ARG A 6 -16.25 -2.72 -7.82
N ARG A 7 -16.28 -3.11 -6.54
CA ARG A 7 -15.81 -2.25 -5.44
C ARG A 7 -14.31 -1.98 -5.55
N LYS A 8 -13.51 -3.00 -5.82
CA LYS A 8 -12.06 -2.83 -6.05
C LYS A 8 -11.79 -1.91 -7.24
N ALA A 9 -12.50 -2.09 -8.35
CA ALA A 9 -12.36 -1.23 -9.52
C ALA A 9 -12.72 0.23 -9.21
N ALA A 10 -13.80 0.47 -8.49
CA ALA A 10 -14.21 1.81 -8.07
C ALA A 10 -13.18 2.49 -7.17
N LEU A 11 -12.53 1.75 -6.26
CA LEU A 11 -11.43 2.30 -5.46
C LEU A 11 -10.23 2.65 -6.33
N LYS A 12 -9.83 1.77 -7.26
CA LYS A 12 -8.69 1.99 -8.15
C LYS A 12 -8.89 3.18 -9.09
N SER A 13 -10.14 3.48 -9.49
CA SER A 13 -10.47 4.59 -10.38
C SER A 13 -10.52 5.97 -9.70
N LEU A 14 -10.40 6.04 -8.37
CA LEU A 14 -10.35 7.33 -7.68
C LEU A 14 -9.11 8.10 -8.12
N GLU A 15 -9.28 9.40 -8.36
CA GLU A 15 -8.16 10.31 -8.58
C GLU A 15 -7.27 10.32 -7.34
N ARG A 16 -5.97 10.26 -7.58
CA ARG A 16 -4.94 10.22 -6.54
C ARG A 16 -3.90 11.26 -6.89
N GLY A 17 -3.48 11.99 -5.87
CA GLY A 17 -2.42 12.98 -5.99
C GLY A 17 -1.66 13.09 -4.69
N LEU A 18 -0.46 13.66 -4.79
CA LEU A 18 0.34 14.01 -3.63
C LEU A 18 0.30 15.52 -3.46
N GLU A 19 -0.07 15.98 -2.27
CA GLU A 19 -0.02 17.40 -1.91
C GLU A 19 1.29 17.71 -1.18
N ARG A 20 1.91 18.84 -1.51
CA ARG A 20 3.24 19.19 -0.98
C ARG A 20 3.22 19.62 0.48
N GLY A 21 2.15 20.29 0.93
CA GLY A 21 2.11 20.90 2.26
C GLY A 21 3.36 21.74 2.56
N HIS A 22 3.97 21.49 3.72
CA HIS A 22 5.20 22.17 4.16
C HIS A 22 6.51 21.48 3.73
N ALA A 23 6.44 20.40 2.94
CA ALA A 23 7.63 19.68 2.52
C ALA A 23 8.51 20.53 1.58
N SER A 24 9.83 20.36 1.68
CA SER A 24 10.75 20.94 0.69
C SER A 24 10.47 20.36 -0.70
N ALA A 25 10.71 21.15 -1.75
CA ALA A 25 10.50 20.69 -3.13
C ALA A 25 11.32 19.42 -3.47
N ARG A 26 12.48 19.25 -2.82
CA ARG A 26 13.33 18.06 -2.96
C ARG A 26 12.65 16.81 -2.41
N VAL A 27 12.11 16.89 -1.18
CA VAL A 27 11.43 15.75 -0.54
C VAL A 27 10.16 15.40 -1.30
N PHE A 28 9.39 16.41 -1.70
CA PHE A 28 8.16 16.18 -2.47
C PHE A 28 8.43 15.44 -3.79
N ARG A 29 9.41 15.89 -4.58
CA ARG A 29 9.80 15.15 -5.81
C ARG A 29 10.25 13.74 -5.49
N PHE A 30 11.10 13.55 -4.49
CA PHE A 30 11.57 12.22 -4.12
C PHE A 30 10.43 11.25 -3.80
N ILE A 31 9.44 11.68 -3.01
CA ILE A 31 8.28 10.84 -2.66
C ILE A 31 7.38 10.61 -3.87
N ARG A 32 7.12 11.65 -4.67
CA ARG A 32 6.30 11.50 -5.88
C ARG A 32 6.94 10.53 -6.87
N ASP A 33 8.22 10.72 -7.18
CA ASP A 33 8.95 9.86 -8.12
C ASP A 33 8.99 8.40 -7.59
N MET A 34 9.16 8.20 -6.28
CA MET A 34 9.05 6.87 -5.66
C MET A 34 7.65 6.26 -5.80
N LEU A 35 6.58 7.04 -5.59
CA LEU A 35 5.21 6.57 -5.75
C LEU A 35 4.85 6.27 -7.21
N ASP A 36 5.41 7.02 -8.16
CA ASP A 36 5.20 6.83 -9.60
C ASP A 36 5.84 5.51 -10.09
N ASP A 37 6.93 5.07 -9.46
CA ASP A 37 7.59 3.79 -9.75
C ASP A 37 6.83 2.57 -9.18
N LEU A 38 5.94 2.76 -8.20
CA LEU A 38 5.17 1.67 -7.59
C LEU A 38 3.94 1.31 -8.45
N ASP A 39 3.64 0.01 -8.54
CA ASP A 39 2.33 -0.45 -9.06
C ASP A 39 1.23 -0.23 -8.02
N LEU A 40 0.84 1.03 -7.85
CA LEU A 40 -0.20 1.44 -6.91
C LEU A 40 -1.53 0.72 -7.20
N SER A 41 -1.87 0.50 -8.46
CA SER A 41 -3.11 -0.20 -8.83
C SER A 41 -3.14 -1.63 -8.26
N ARG A 42 -2.02 -2.37 -8.34
CA ARG A 42 -1.88 -3.68 -7.72
C ARG A 42 -1.94 -3.58 -6.19
N ILE A 43 -1.12 -2.72 -5.58
CA ILE A 43 -1.01 -2.55 -4.12
C ILE A 43 -2.37 -2.24 -3.49
N ILE A 44 -3.10 -1.25 -4.01
CA ILE A 44 -4.43 -0.91 -3.52
C ILE A 44 -5.42 -2.06 -3.74
N GLY A 45 -5.27 -2.81 -4.84
CA GLY A 45 -6.07 -3.99 -5.11
C GLY A 45 -5.90 -5.08 -4.05
N GLU A 46 -4.67 -5.31 -3.60
CA GLU A 46 -4.36 -6.25 -2.52
C GLU A 46 -4.87 -5.72 -1.18
N MET A 47 -4.53 -4.48 -0.80
CA MET A 47 -4.99 -3.87 0.46
C MET A 47 -6.52 -3.86 0.59
N SER A 48 -7.25 -3.72 -0.52
CA SER A 48 -8.72 -3.71 -0.50
C SER A 48 -9.36 -5.04 -0.09
N ASP A 49 -8.61 -6.14 -0.01
CA ASP A 49 -9.10 -7.40 0.56
C ASP A 49 -9.39 -7.30 2.06
N ALA A 50 -8.80 -6.33 2.78
CA ALA A 50 -9.14 -6.05 4.17
C ALA A 50 -10.63 -5.75 4.36
N VAL A 51 -11.27 -5.14 3.36
CA VAL A 51 -12.72 -4.84 3.41
C VAL A 51 -13.57 -6.11 3.36
N LEU A 52 -13.04 -7.19 2.77
CA LEU A 52 -13.72 -8.47 2.68
C LEU A 52 -13.43 -9.36 3.89
N TYR A 53 -12.17 -9.42 4.34
CA TYR A 53 -11.72 -10.36 5.37
C TYR A 53 -11.58 -9.73 6.76
N GLY A 54 -11.79 -8.42 6.89
CA GLY A 54 -11.61 -7.67 8.13
C GLY A 54 -10.19 -7.15 8.35
N TYR A 55 -9.18 -7.78 7.73
CA TYR A 55 -7.79 -7.31 7.74
C TYR A 55 -7.02 -7.84 6.52
N GLN A 56 -5.89 -7.19 6.18
CA GLN A 56 -4.98 -7.62 5.12
C GLN A 56 -3.54 -7.23 5.51
N PRO A 57 -2.68 -8.20 5.90
CA PRO A 57 -1.28 -7.91 6.17
C PRO A 57 -0.55 -7.54 4.86
N CYS A 58 0.35 -6.57 4.95
CA CYS A 58 1.21 -6.15 3.85
C CYS A 58 2.64 -6.00 4.33
N GLU A 59 3.59 -6.53 3.58
CA GLU A 59 5.03 -6.32 3.80
C GLU A 59 5.51 -5.14 2.97
N ILE A 60 6.26 -4.22 3.59
CA ILE A 60 6.89 -3.08 2.92
C ILE A 60 8.30 -3.49 2.53
N MET A 61 8.56 -3.53 1.22
CA MET A 61 9.88 -3.82 0.68
C MET A 61 10.70 -2.54 0.59
N TRP A 62 11.86 -2.55 1.23
CA TRP A 62 12.81 -1.44 1.21
C TRP A 62 13.96 -1.76 0.26
N GLY A 63 14.21 -0.84 -0.68
CA GLY A 63 15.39 -0.87 -1.53
C GLY A 63 16.32 0.29 -1.19
N ARG A 64 17.62 0.06 -1.45
CA ARG A 64 18.65 1.07 -1.22
C ARG A 64 19.23 1.52 -2.55
N SER A 65 19.12 2.81 -2.83
CA SER A 65 19.93 3.47 -3.86
C SER A 65 21.26 3.93 -3.27
N VAL A 66 22.16 4.45 -4.12
CA VAL A 66 23.43 5.04 -3.68
C VAL A 66 23.21 6.21 -2.71
N ARG A 67 22.04 6.88 -2.75
CA ARG A 67 21.79 8.14 -2.04
C ARG A 67 20.70 8.05 -0.96
N SER A 68 19.85 7.04 -0.99
CA SER A 68 18.70 6.94 -0.09
C SER A 68 18.10 5.54 -0.04
N TRP A 69 17.36 5.27 1.03
CA TRP A 69 16.39 4.18 1.09
C TRP A 69 15.04 4.66 0.54
N ALA A 70 14.36 3.79 -0.19
CA ALA A 70 13.02 4.03 -0.70
C ALA A 70 12.19 2.75 -0.58
N VAL A 71 10.88 2.90 -0.49
CA VAL A 71 9.96 1.77 -0.66
C VAL A 71 10.01 1.37 -2.13
N THR A 72 10.33 0.12 -2.39
CA THR A 72 10.38 -0.43 -3.76
C THR A 72 9.16 -1.26 -4.09
N ASP A 73 8.48 -1.78 -3.06
CA ASP A 73 7.23 -2.49 -3.26
C ASP A 73 6.41 -2.60 -1.96
N ILE A 74 5.13 -2.90 -2.10
CA ILE A 74 4.29 -3.34 -1.00
C ILE A 74 3.56 -4.62 -1.44
N VAL A 75 3.69 -5.68 -0.66
CA VAL A 75 3.18 -7.00 -1.04
C VAL A 75 2.22 -7.50 0.02
N GLY A 76 0.97 -7.74 -0.38
CA GLY A 76 -0.03 -8.41 0.44
C GLY A 76 0.44 -9.81 0.82
N LYS A 77 0.31 -10.16 2.10
CA LYS A 77 0.61 -11.51 2.60
C LYS A 77 -0.67 -12.29 2.89
N PRO A 78 -0.63 -13.63 2.79
CA PRO A 78 -1.76 -14.45 3.18
C PRO A 78 -2.15 -14.18 4.64
N PRO A 79 -3.41 -13.77 4.92
CA PRO A 79 -3.85 -13.47 6.28
C PRO A 79 -3.63 -14.62 7.26
N GLU A 80 -3.80 -15.87 6.81
CA GLU A 80 -3.63 -17.08 7.62
C GLU A 80 -2.22 -17.28 8.20
N TRP A 81 -1.22 -16.55 7.71
CA TRP A 81 0.13 -16.54 8.29
C TRP A 81 0.24 -15.69 9.56
N PHE A 82 -0.79 -14.89 9.85
CA PHE A 82 -0.81 -13.95 10.95
C PHE A 82 -1.93 -14.32 11.91
N GLN A 83 -1.65 -14.20 13.21
CA GLN A 83 -2.60 -14.53 14.26
C GLN A 83 -2.64 -13.41 15.30
N PHE A 84 -3.80 -13.26 15.92
CA PHE A 84 -3.97 -12.36 17.05
C PHE A 84 -4.03 -13.19 18.32
N ASP A 85 -3.39 -12.71 19.38
CA ASP A 85 -3.61 -13.27 20.70
C ASP A 85 -4.98 -12.84 21.26
N THR A 86 -5.32 -13.36 22.44
CA THR A 86 -6.62 -13.09 23.10
C THR A 86 -6.83 -11.61 23.44
N ASP A 87 -5.74 -10.83 23.47
CA ASP A 87 -5.75 -9.39 23.73
C ASP A 87 -5.75 -8.57 22.42
N ASN A 88 -6.01 -9.24 21.28
CA ASN A 88 -6.05 -8.65 19.94
C ASN A 88 -4.71 -8.02 19.51
N CYS A 89 -3.60 -8.54 20.01
CA CYS A 89 -2.26 -8.14 19.58
C CYS A 89 -1.74 -9.09 18.48
N LEU A 90 -1.19 -8.51 17.41
CA LEU A 90 -0.62 -9.24 16.27
C LEU A 90 0.65 -9.99 16.70
N ARG A 91 0.73 -11.29 16.41
CA ARG A 91 1.86 -12.19 16.70
C ARG A 91 2.49 -12.73 15.43
#